data_AF-F4P8Z0-F1
#
_entry.id   AF-F4P8Z0-F1
#
_cell.length_a   1.000
_cell.length_b   1.000
_cell.length_c   1.000
_cell.angle_alpha   90.00
_cell.angle_beta   90.00
_cell.angle_gamma   90.00
#
_symmetry.space_group_name_H-M   'P 1'
#
loop_
_entity.id
_entity.type
_entity.pdbx_description
1 polymer ?
#
loop_
_entity_poly.entity_id
_entity_poly.type
_entity_poly.pdbx_seq_one_letter_code
_entity_poly.pdbx_strand_id
1 'polypeptide(L)'
;MEDSQLPDSTEESSRPALGRFVDYFFQAGLDHSKSLIDRRLPVICDTNGSLIDLSVIEVKSPAQLIKEANTGNTSCCDKPKEPNGVDGKQVHPLKYHFQAETIQRYPKQDWSDTEKFPAYVPMFCFPNDLTLVYDESQRPPDTFHSFIITEENGAKCYGTCIIIYEKPSEEIRVQLQSLISEWEENNLAESDIEYVQHVKSQLEFHKEKLRLLQEYVNDSVDLNERRELEAAEEEKVCIYEELLTPLKQTILANLEHVYVPRCLGLLSHWPWYNILKDWLCELVRMVRNADSLHGYIPLERCIVNIIHEIPLPPPGKLEIVINIGDQQLHCSRPPVNTIPTLKNALFNVAYTKC
;
A
#
# COMPACT_ATOMS: atom_id res chain seq x y z
N MET A 1 -8.56 -39.65 -25.48
CA MET A 1 -8.10 -38.60 -26.39
C MET A 1 -9.33 -38.10 -27.10
N GLU A 2 -10.05 -37.19 -26.46
CA GLU A 2 -11.10 -36.39 -27.10
C GLU A 2 -10.70 -34.96 -26.78
N ASP A 3 -10.31 -34.23 -27.82
CA ASP A 3 -9.94 -32.82 -27.75
C ASP A 3 -11.20 -32.00 -27.42
N SER A 4 -11.26 -31.50 -26.19
CA SER A 4 -12.15 -30.43 -25.79
C SER A 4 -11.65 -29.12 -26.40
N GLN A 5 -12.12 -28.81 -27.62
CA GLN A 5 -11.96 -27.51 -28.25
C GLN A 5 -12.70 -26.44 -27.43
N LEU A 6 -11.96 -25.40 -27.04
CA LEU A 6 -12.49 -24.15 -26.51
C LEU A 6 -13.47 -23.52 -27.52
N PRO A 7 -14.57 -22.89 -27.09
CA PRO A 7 -15.38 -22.10 -28.00
C PRO A 7 -14.59 -20.87 -28.49
N ASP A 8 -14.71 -20.62 -29.78
CA ASP A 8 -14.08 -19.55 -30.56
C ASP A 8 -14.45 -18.16 -29.97
N SER A 9 -13.43 -17.35 -29.68
CA SER A 9 -13.52 -16.08 -28.94
C SER A 9 -13.89 -14.88 -29.81
N THR A 10 -14.56 -15.10 -30.93
CA THR A 10 -14.75 -14.08 -31.98
C THR A 10 -16.13 -13.40 -31.99
N GLU A 11 -17.12 -13.85 -31.20
CA GLU A 11 -18.49 -13.27 -31.20
C GLU A 11 -18.85 -12.37 -29.99
N GLU A 12 -17.97 -12.23 -28.98
CA GLU A 12 -18.33 -11.57 -27.70
C GLU A 12 -18.09 -10.04 -27.62
N SER A 13 -17.69 -9.38 -28.73
CA SER A 13 -17.22 -7.99 -28.72
C SER A 13 -18.30 -6.89 -28.82
N SER A 14 -19.59 -7.21 -28.77
CA SER A 14 -20.65 -6.26 -29.20
C SER A 14 -21.70 -5.86 -28.14
N ARG A 15 -21.38 -5.89 -26.84
CA ARG A 15 -22.25 -5.24 -25.83
C ARG A 15 -21.88 -3.75 -25.69
N PRO A 16 -22.82 -2.80 -25.88
CA PRO A 16 -22.55 -1.38 -25.68
C PRO A 16 -22.18 -1.09 -24.21
N ALA A 17 -21.29 -0.12 -23.94
CA ALA A 17 -20.85 0.26 -22.58
C ALA A 17 -21.99 0.38 -21.56
N LEU A 18 -23.11 0.98 -21.97
CA LEU A 18 -24.30 1.18 -21.14
C LEU A 18 -25.02 -0.11 -20.72
N GLY A 19 -24.66 -1.26 -21.27
CA GLY A 19 -25.24 -2.57 -20.96
C GLY A 19 -24.34 -3.49 -20.11
N ARG A 20 -23.10 -3.08 -19.82
CA ARG A 20 -22.17 -3.89 -19.01
C ARG A 20 -22.32 -3.58 -17.53
N PHE A 21 -22.05 -4.60 -16.72
CA PHE A 21 -21.89 -4.40 -15.29
C PHE A 21 -20.55 -3.70 -15.07
N VAL A 22 -19.45 -4.45 -15.05
CA VAL A 22 -18.09 -3.89 -14.93
C VAL A 22 -17.43 -3.86 -16.30
N ASP A 23 -16.61 -2.84 -16.56
CA ASP A 23 -15.90 -2.66 -17.82
C ASP A 23 -14.50 -3.26 -17.80
N TYR A 24 -13.77 -3.03 -16.70
CA TYR A 24 -12.39 -3.51 -16.56
C TYR A 24 -12.08 -3.94 -15.13
N PHE A 25 -11.26 -4.97 -15.01
CA PHE A 25 -10.47 -5.30 -13.84
C PHE A 25 -9.02 -4.89 -14.11
N PHE A 26 -8.33 -4.37 -13.11
CA PHE A 26 -6.92 -4.00 -13.25
C PHE A 26 -6.13 -4.25 -11.96
N GLN A 27 -4.82 -4.42 -12.15
CA GLN A 27 -3.82 -4.45 -11.10
C GLN A 27 -2.82 -3.32 -11.36
N ALA A 28 -2.54 -2.52 -10.34
CA ALA A 28 -1.59 -1.42 -10.41
C ALA A 28 -0.58 -1.48 -9.25
N GLY A 29 0.63 -1.00 -9.47
CA GLY A 29 1.68 -0.96 -8.45
C GLY A 29 3.07 -0.88 -9.07
N LEU A 30 4.06 -1.42 -8.36
CA LEU A 30 5.40 -1.61 -8.90
C LEU A 30 5.45 -2.87 -9.75
N ASP A 31 5.78 -2.70 -11.03
CA ASP A 31 6.14 -3.81 -11.92
C ASP A 31 7.57 -4.30 -11.61
N HIS A 32 7.73 -5.63 -11.57
CA HIS A 32 8.98 -6.31 -11.25
C HIS A 32 10.02 -6.23 -12.38
N SER A 33 9.59 -5.95 -13.62
CA SER A 33 10.47 -6.00 -14.78
C SER A 33 11.39 -4.77 -14.94
N LYS A 34 11.07 -3.66 -14.28
CA LYS A 34 11.75 -2.37 -14.43
C LYS A 34 12.58 -2.04 -13.19
N SER A 35 13.63 -1.23 -13.39
CA SER A 35 14.46 -0.72 -12.30
C SER A 35 13.68 0.22 -11.38
N LEU A 36 13.91 0.12 -10.08
CA LEU A 36 13.27 0.92 -9.04
C LEU A 36 13.69 2.39 -9.11
N ILE A 37 14.95 2.65 -9.51
CA ILE A 37 15.50 4.02 -9.60
C ILE A 37 14.86 4.84 -10.72
N ASP A 38 14.56 4.19 -11.85
CA ASP A 38 13.96 4.85 -13.03
C ASP A 38 12.53 5.32 -12.75
N ARG A 39 11.89 4.74 -11.71
CA ARG A 39 10.52 5.06 -11.30
C ARG A 39 10.47 6.06 -10.16
N ARG A 40 11.62 6.48 -9.63
CA ARG A 40 11.67 7.42 -8.52
C ARG A 40 11.13 8.76 -8.98
N LEU A 41 10.07 9.22 -8.33
CA LEU A 41 9.52 10.55 -8.56
C LEU A 41 10.37 11.58 -7.80
N PRO A 42 10.60 12.76 -8.39
CA PRO A 42 11.27 13.85 -7.68
C PRO A 42 10.41 14.28 -6.50
N VAL A 43 11.04 14.54 -5.35
CA VAL A 43 10.34 15.14 -4.21
C VAL A 43 9.95 16.57 -4.60
N ILE A 44 8.64 16.83 -4.72
CA ILE A 44 8.14 18.17 -5.03
C ILE A 44 8.11 18.97 -3.73
N CYS A 45 9.08 19.86 -3.55
CA CYS A 45 9.05 20.86 -2.49
C CYS A 45 8.22 22.06 -2.99
N ASP A 46 7.09 22.36 -2.36
CA ASP A 46 6.31 23.55 -2.73
C ASP A 46 7.10 24.85 -2.48
N THR A 47 6.86 25.84 -3.34
CA THR A 47 7.55 27.15 -3.40
C THR A 47 7.31 28.07 -2.20
N ASN A 48 6.59 27.61 -1.16
CA ASN A 48 6.24 28.39 0.03
C ASN A 48 6.82 27.85 1.34
N GLY A 49 7.74 26.88 1.31
CA GLY A 49 8.48 26.44 2.51
C GLY A 49 7.59 25.93 3.66
N SER A 50 6.34 25.56 3.38
CA SER A 50 5.43 24.98 4.36
C SER A 50 5.19 23.52 3.98
N LEU A 51 5.82 22.62 4.73
CA LEU A 51 5.53 21.19 4.68
C LEU A 51 4.12 20.95 5.24
N ILE A 52 3.32 20.14 4.55
CA ILE A 52 2.41 19.24 5.27
C ILE A 52 3.23 17.98 5.49
N ASP A 53 3.81 17.91 6.68
CA ASP A 53 4.60 16.79 7.12
C ASP A 53 3.74 15.83 7.97
N LEU A 54 3.84 14.54 7.67
CA LEU A 54 3.33 13.47 8.53
C LEU A 54 4.43 12.48 8.93
N SER A 55 5.73 12.80 8.79
CA SER A 55 6.81 11.92 9.29
C SER A 55 8.19 12.55 9.52
N VAL A 56 8.32 13.86 9.76
CA VAL A 56 9.55 14.47 10.29
C VAL A 56 9.65 14.13 11.77
N ILE A 57 10.25 12.97 12.04
CA ILE A 57 11.14 12.87 13.18
C ILE A 57 12.43 13.54 12.73
N GLU A 58 12.63 14.80 13.13
CA GLU A 58 13.96 15.41 13.13
C GLU A 58 14.83 14.61 14.11
N VAL A 59 15.69 13.73 13.60
CA VAL A 59 16.84 13.25 14.39
C VAL A 59 17.93 14.31 14.26
N LYS A 60 17.89 15.30 15.15
CA LYS A 60 19.00 16.22 15.36
C LYS A 60 20.04 15.53 16.24
N SER A 61 21.29 15.49 15.78
CA SER A 61 22.38 15.03 16.65
C SER A 61 22.59 16.05 17.78
N PRO A 62 23.01 15.65 19.00
CA PRO A 62 23.25 16.57 20.11
C PRO A 62 24.23 17.71 19.78
N ALA A 63 25.11 17.51 18.79
CA ALA A 63 26.09 18.49 18.33
C ALA A 63 25.50 19.56 17.39
N GLN A 64 24.37 19.30 16.72
CA GLN A 64 23.73 20.22 15.77
C GLN A 64 22.97 21.36 16.48
N LEU A 65 22.46 21.11 17.69
CA LEU A 65 21.75 22.11 18.52
C LEU A 65 22.61 23.31 18.95
N ILE A 66 23.94 23.21 18.86
CA ILE A 66 24.87 24.25 19.32
C ILE A 66 25.33 25.15 18.16
N LYS A 67 25.22 24.69 16.91
CA LYS A 67 25.78 25.40 15.75
C LYS A 67 24.80 26.33 15.03
N GLU A 68 23.50 26.09 15.12
CA GLU A 68 22.46 26.84 14.38
C GLU A 68 22.12 28.22 14.96
N ALA A 69 22.82 28.66 16.02
CA ALA A 69 22.68 30.03 16.53
C ALA A 69 23.40 31.09 15.66
N ASN A 70 24.20 30.71 14.66
CA ASN A 70 24.98 31.67 13.89
C ASN A 70 24.96 31.37 12.39
N THR A 71 24.78 32.43 11.61
CA THR A 71 24.94 32.57 10.15
C THR A 71 23.83 32.04 9.24
N GLY A 72 23.05 32.98 8.72
CA GLY A 72 22.23 32.82 7.52
C GLY A 72 22.94 33.29 6.24
N ASN A 73 22.23 33.05 5.13
CA ASN A 73 22.29 33.61 3.78
C ASN A 73 22.99 32.86 2.62
N THR A 74 22.15 32.53 1.63
CA THR A 74 22.14 32.95 0.18
C THR A 74 22.56 32.03 -0.98
N SER A 75 21.62 31.97 -1.97
CA SER A 75 21.75 31.89 -3.46
C SER A 75 22.17 30.53 -4.09
N CYS A 76 21.97 30.14 -5.38
CA CYS A 76 21.24 30.60 -6.58
C CYS A 76 21.29 29.44 -7.64
N CYS A 77 20.35 29.41 -8.61
CA CYS A 77 20.37 28.84 -9.99
C CYS A 77 20.60 27.32 -10.30
N ASP A 78 19.59 26.75 -10.99
CA ASP A 78 19.60 25.85 -12.18
C ASP A 78 20.42 24.55 -12.25
N LYS A 79 19.80 23.44 -11.81
CA LYS A 79 19.71 22.08 -12.41
C LYS A 79 18.41 21.42 -11.89
N PRO A 80 17.82 20.38 -12.52
CA PRO A 80 16.85 19.53 -11.82
C PRO A 80 17.56 18.98 -10.58
N LYS A 81 17.19 19.46 -9.41
CA LYS A 81 17.85 19.09 -8.17
C LYS A 81 17.46 17.64 -7.88
N GLU A 82 18.46 16.78 -7.68
CA GLU A 82 18.29 15.52 -6.96
C GLU A 82 17.50 15.79 -5.67
N PRO A 83 16.73 14.82 -5.14
CA PRO A 83 15.86 15.01 -3.98
C PRO A 83 16.69 15.21 -2.71
N ASN A 84 17.26 16.39 -2.63
CA ASN A 84 17.78 17.00 -1.43
C ASN A 84 16.54 17.34 -0.63
N GLY A 85 16.37 16.63 0.47
CA GLY A 85 15.43 17.02 1.51
C GLY A 85 15.67 18.49 1.88
N VAL A 86 14.67 19.09 2.53
CA VAL A 86 14.84 20.39 3.17
C VAL A 86 16.15 20.34 3.97
N ASP A 87 17.10 21.23 3.63
CA ASP A 87 18.48 21.32 4.16
C ASP A 87 19.60 20.46 3.53
N GLY A 88 19.40 19.88 2.34
CA GLY A 88 20.51 19.24 1.61
C GLY A 88 20.87 17.82 2.07
N LYS A 89 20.09 17.23 2.98
CA LYS A 89 20.22 15.83 3.39
C LYS A 89 19.40 14.94 2.45
N GLN A 90 19.98 13.83 1.99
CA GLN A 90 19.26 12.89 1.15
C GLN A 90 18.20 12.14 1.97
N VAL A 91 17.01 11.98 1.41
CA VAL A 91 15.92 11.23 2.04
C VAL A 91 16.25 9.73 2.02
N HIS A 92 15.93 9.02 3.11
CA HIS A 92 16.15 7.57 3.18
C HIS A 92 15.36 6.83 2.07
N PRO A 93 15.93 5.82 1.39
CA PRO A 93 15.29 5.16 0.25
C PRO A 93 13.89 4.57 0.50
N LEU A 94 13.58 4.17 1.74
CA LEU A 94 12.22 3.69 2.09
C LEU A 94 11.16 4.78 2.05
N LYS A 95 11.56 6.05 2.14
CA LYS A 95 10.66 7.21 2.04
C LYS A 95 10.58 7.78 0.62
N TYR A 96 11.15 7.10 -0.38
CA TYR A 96 11.00 7.51 -1.77
C TYR A 96 9.57 7.31 -2.26
N HIS A 97 9.17 8.21 -3.17
CA HIS A 97 7.94 8.11 -3.93
C HIS A 97 8.25 7.47 -5.28
N PHE A 98 7.44 6.49 -5.67
CA PHE A 98 7.60 5.74 -6.89
C PHE A 98 6.38 5.92 -7.81
N GLN A 99 6.64 5.94 -9.10
CA GLN A 99 5.61 5.95 -10.11
C GLN A 99 4.95 4.56 -10.21
N ALA A 100 3.66 4.51 -9.90
CA ALA A 100 2.83 3.33 -10.11
C ALA A 100 2.50 3.13 -11.59
N GLU A 101 2.37 1.87 -12.00
CA GLU A 101 1.94 1.50 -13.35
C GLU A 101 0.85 0.44 -13.30
N THR A 102 0.10 0.32 -14.40
CA THR A 102 -0.83 -0.78 -14.61
C THR A 102 -0.02 -2.04 -14.94
N ILE A 103 0.01 -2.99 -14.00
CA ILE A 103 0.73 -4.25 -14.12
C ILE A 103 -0.05 -5.20 -15.03
N GLN A 104 -1.36 -5.32 -14.78
CA GLN A 104 -2.25 -6.18 -15.55
C GLN A 104 -3.63 -5.54 -15.68
N ARG A 105 -4.35 -5.91 -16.74
CA ARG A 105 -5.75 -5.55 -16.96
C ARG A 105 -6.51 -6.69 -17.62
N TYR A 106 -7.81 -6.72 -17.36
CA TYR A 106 -8.77 -7.57 -18.04
C TYR A 106 -10.05 -6.76 -18.36
N PRO A 107 -10.60 -6.82 -19.58
CA PRO A 107 -10.07 -7.52 -20.75
C PRO A 107 -8.69 -7.00 -21.18
N LYS A 108 -7.91 -7.84 -21.87
CA LYS A 108 -6.55 -7.48 -22.31
C LYS A 108 -6.56 -6.43 -23.42
N GLN A 109 -7.59 -6.45 -24.26
CA GLN A 109 -7.82 -5.51 -25.34
C GLN A 109 -8.89 -4.50 -24.93
N ASP A 110 -8.86 -3.34 -25.57
CA ASP A 110 -9.91 -2.33 -25.39
C ASP A 110 -11.22 -2.79 -26.03
N TRP A 111 -12.34 -2.31 -25.51
CA TRP A 111 -13.66 -2.69 -26.02
C TRP A 111 -13.90 -2.12 -27.42
N SER A 112 -13.42 -0.91 -27.68
CA SER A 112 -13.47 -0.25 -28.98
C SER A 112 -12.46 0.89 -29.05
N ASP A 113 -12.32 1.52 -30.23
CA ASP A 113 -11.47 2.71 -30.40
C ASP A 113 -11.92 3.89 -29.52
N THR A 114 -13.19 3.93 -29.14
CA THR A 114 -13.77 4.98 -28.29
C THR A 114 -13.83 4.59 -26.81
N GLU A 115 -13.85 3.29 -26.50
CA GLU A 115 -13.92 2.75 -25.14
C GLU A 115 -12.56 2.12 -24.78
N LYS A 116 -11.61 2.97 -24.41
CA LYS A 116 -10.25 2.57 -24.04
C LYS A 116 -10.09 2.55 -22.53
N PHE A 117 -9.25 1.63 -22.05
CA PHE A 117 -8.82 1.64 -20.67
C PHE A 117 -8.09 2.96 -20.35
N PRO A 118 -8.46 3.69 -19.28
CA PRO A 118 -7.81 4.95 -18.97
C PRO A 118 -6.35 4.76 -18.53
N ALA A 119 -5.41 5.40 -19.21
CA ALA A 119 -3.97 5.26 -18.91
C ALA A 119 -3.58 5.79 -17.52
N TYR A 120 -4.35 6.74 -16.98
CA TYR A 120 -4.05 7.43 -15.72
C TYR A 120 -4.55 6.69 -14.47
N VAL A 121 -5.16 5.51 -14.61
CA VAL A 121 -5.71 4.72 -13.49
C VAL A 121 -4.74 4.59 -12.31
N PRO A 122 -3.44 4.29 -12.49
CA PRO A 122 -2.50 4.16 -11.37
C PRO A 122 -2.38 5.41 -10.49
N MET A 123 -2.55 6.61 -11.07
CA MET A 123 -2.50 7.87 -10.31
C MET A 123 -3.71 8.01 -9.37
N PHE A 124 -4.87 7.47 -9.74
CA PHE A 124 -6.05 7.48 -8.87
C PHE A 124 -5.98 6.38 -7.80
N CYS A 125 -5.27 5.29 -8.07
CA CYS A 125 -4.99 4.25 -7.09
C CYS A 125 -4.03 4.73 -6.00
N PHE A 126 -3.06 5.56 -6.36
CA PHE A 126 -2.05 6.10 -5.45
C PHE A 126 -1.98 7.63 -5.57
N PRO A 127 -2.96 8.37 -4.98
CA PRO A 127 -3.02 9.82 -5.13
C PRO A 127 -1.84 10.56 -4.49
N ASN A 128 -1.18 9.95 -3.51
CA ASN A 128 0.03 10.47 -2.83
C ASN A 128 1.30 9.73 -3.28
N ASP A 129 1.28 9.24 -4.53
CA ASP A 129 2.29 8.36 -5.10
C ASP A 129 2.44 7.01 -4.35
N LEU A 130 3.24 6.11 -4.93
CA LEU A 130 3.51 4.82 -4.34
C LEU A 130 4.69 4.93 -3.37
N THR A 131 4.44 4.74 -2.08
CA THR A 131 5.49 4.70 -1.04
C THR A 131 5.59 3.31 -0.42
N LEU A 132 6.79 2.89 -0.09
CA LEU A 132 7.00 1.65 0.67
C LEU A 132 6.59 1.86 2.13
N VAL A 133 6.08 0.80 2.76
CA VAL A 133 5.70 0.83 4.18
C VAL A 133 6.61 -0.09 4.96
N TYR A 134 7.19 0.43 6.04
CA TYR A 134 8.00 -0.34 6.97
C TYR A 134 7.21 -0.55 8.27
N ASP A 135 6.95 -1.79 8.64
CA ASP A 135 6.25 -2.17 9.88
C ASP A 135 6.83 -3.48 10.42
N GLU A 136 7.50 -3.40 11.58
CA GLU A 136 8.07 -4.56 12.28
C GLU A 136 7.00 -5.45 12.94
N SER A 137 5.85 -4.89 13.29
CA SER A 137 4.87 -5.58 14.13
C SER A 137 4.01 -6.52 13.31
N GLN A 138 3.42 -6.03 12.21
CA GLN A 138 2.54 -6.81 11.37
C GLN A 138 2.40 -6.23 9.98
N ARG A 139 1.83 -7.02 9.06
CA ARG A 139 1.44 -6.54 7.74
C ARG A 139 0.44 -5.39 7.87
N PRO A 140 0.64 -4.26 7.18
CA PRO A 140 -0.33 -3.18 7.17
C PRO A 140 -1.73 -3.67 6.73
N PRO A 141 -2.81 -3.13 7.30
CA PRO A 141 -4.16 -3.52 6.95
C PRO A 141 -4.49 -3.13 5.51
N ASP A 142 -5.38 -3.89 4.87
CA ASP A 142 -5.85 -3.52 3.53
C ASP A 142 -6.69 -2.26 3.61
N THR A 143 -6.54 -1.38 2.62
CA THR A 143 -7.33 -0.17 2.52
C THR A 143 -8.09 -0.17 1.21
N PHE A 144 -9.19 0.58 1.13
CA PHE A 144 -9.96 0.70 -0.12
C PHE A 144 -10.39 2.14 -0.30
N HIS A 145 -10.56 2.54 -1.54
CA HIS A 145 -11.18 3.81 -1.89
C HIS A 145 -11.79 3.75 -3.28
N SER A 146 -12.66 4.71 -3.54
CA SER A 146 -13.31 4.90 -4.82
C SER A 146 -12.91 6.23 -5.42
N PHE A 147 -12.84 6.28 -6.74
CA PHE A 147 -12.49 7.48 -7.49
C PHE A 147 -13.36 7.61 -8.74
N ILE A 148 -13.30 8.79 -9.37
CA ILE A 148 -14.05 9.08 -10.59
C ILE A 148 -13.07 9.66 -11.60
N ILE A 149 -13.00 9.04 -12.77
CA ILE A 149 -12.29 9.56 -13.93
C ILE A 149 -13.33 10.24 -14.82
N THR A 150 -13.11 11.51 -15.12
CA THR A 150 -13.95 12.25 -16.08
C THR A 150 -13.21 12.32 -17.40
N GLU A 151 -13.81 11.78 -18.45
CA GLU A 151 -13.27 11.80 -19.80
C GLU A 151 -13.50 13.15 -20.49
N GLU A 152 -12.82 13.37 -21.60
CA GLU A 152 -12.93 14.61 -22.40
C GLU A 152 -14.35 14.87 -22.93
N ASN A 153 -15.12 13.80 -23.17
CA ASN A 153 -16.51 13.85 -23.60
C ASN A 153 -17.50 14.13 -22.45
N GLY A 154 -17.01 14.29 -21.21
CA GLY A 154 -17.81 14.48 -20.00
C GLY A 154 -18.40 13.19 -19.41
N ALA A 155 -18.10 12.03 -19.99
CA ALA A 155 -18.45 10.73 -19.42
C ALA A 155 -17.67 10.51 -18.12
N LYS A 156 -18.29 9.76 -17.21
CA LYS A 156 -17.71 9.41 -15.91
C LYS A 156 -17.46 7.92 -15.86
N CYS A 157 -16.22 7.57 -15.57
CA CYS A 157 -15.80 6.21 -15.25
C CYS A 157 -15.55 6.13 -13.74
N TYR A 158 -16.26 5.22 -13.08
CA TYR A 158 -16.23 5.02 -11.64
C TYR A 158 -15.28 3.88 -11.32
N GLY A 159 -14.23 4.19 -10.55
CA GLY A 159 -13.25 3.23 -10.09
C GLY A 159 -13.47 2.89 -8.62
N THR A 160 -13.33 1.62 -8.27
CA THR A 160 -13.19 1.17 -6.88
C THR A 160 -11.98 0.28 -6.81
N CYS A 161 -11.11 0.51 -5.83
CA CYS A 161 -9.92 -0.29 -5.64
C CYS A 161 -9.63 -0.62 -4.18
N ILE A 162 -8.93 -1.73 -3.99
CA ILE A 162 -8.36 -2.19 -2.73
C ILE A 162 -6.83 -2.16 -2.85
N ILE A 163 -6.17 -1.59 -1.85
CA ILE A 163 -4.72 -1.60 -1.70
C ILE A 163 -4.38 -2.69 -0.70
N ILE A 164 -3.63 -3.67 -1.19
CA ILE A 164 -3.04 -4.75 -0.41
C ILE A 164 -1.54 -4.51 -0.26
N TYR A 165 -0.98 -5.02 0.83
CA TYR A 165 0.45 -4.88 1.12
C TYR A 165 1.13 -6.24 1.03
N GLU A 166 2.12 -6.35 0.16
CA GLU A 166 2.84 -7.58 -0.13
C GLU A 166 4.33 -7.44 0.18
N LYS A 167 5.03 -8.56 0.33
CA LYS A 167 6.49 -8.53 0.47
C LYS A 167 7.13 -8.14 -0.86
N PRO A 168 8.20 -7.33 -0.87
CA PRO A 168 8.92 -7.01 -2.09
C PRO A 168 9.46 -8.30 -2.73
N SER A 169 9.43 -8.37 -4.06
CA SER A 169 10.07 -9.46 -4.80
C SER A 169 11.58 -9.42 -4.61
N GLU A 170 12.25 -10.53 -4.93
CA GLU A 170 13.70 -10.63 -4.73
C GLU A 170 14.46 -9.56 -5.54
N GLU A 171 14.00 -9.25 -6.75
CA GLU A 171 14.60 -8.21 -7.60
C GLU A 171 14.50 -6.82 -6.95
N ILE A 172 13.31 -6.49 -6.41
CA ILE A 172 13.09 -5.22 -5.71
C ILE A 172 13.91 -5.16 -4.42
N ARG A 173 14.02 -6.29 -3.69
CA ARG A 173 14.83 -6.39 -2.46
C ARG A 173 16.30 -6.08 -2.73
N VAL A 174 16.89 -6.69 -3.76
CA VAL A 174 18.29 -6.47 -4.14
C VAL A 174 18.53 -5.01 -4.52
N GLN A 175 17.64 -4.42 -5.33
CA GLN A 175 17.76 -3.02 -5.73
C GLN A 175 17.63 -2.08 -4.53
N LEU A 176 16.66 -2.33 -3.64
CA LEU A 176 16.44 -1.53 -2.44
C LEU A 176 17.62 -1.65 -1.46
N GLN A 177 18.19 -2.85 -1.29
CA GLN A 177 19.39 -3.05 -0.49
C GLN A 177 20.56 -2.23 -1.02
N SER A 178 20.78 -2.24 -2.34
CA SER A 178 21.84 -1.44 -2.98
C SER A 178 21.64 0.05 -2.74
N LEU A 179 20.40 0.55 -2.85
CA LEU A 179 20.08 1.96 -2.61
C LEU A 179 20.27 2.36 -1.14
N ILE A 180 19.89 1.49 -0.20
CA ILE A 180 20.07 1.73 1.23
C ILE A 180 21.55 1.76 1.57
N SER A 181 22.35 0.79 1.11
CA SER A 181 23.79 0.77 1.38
C SER A 181 24.51 1.98 0.78
N GLU A 182 24.16 2.41 -0.45
CA GLU A 182 24.69 3.64 -1.03
C GLU A 182 24.28 4.88 -0.22
N TRP A 183 23.05 4.93 0.27
CA TRP A 183 22.60 6.03 1.12
C TRP A 183 23.32 6.04 2.47
N GLU A 184 23.53 4.88 3.08
CA GLU A 184 24.24 4.72 4.35
C GLU A 184 25.68 5.24 4.23
N GLU A 185 26.42 4.84 3.18
CA GLU A 185 27.80 5.29 2.94
C GLU A 185 27.90 6.82 2.75
N ASN A 186 26.89 7.43 2.15
CA ASN A 186 26.90 8.86 1.86
C ASN A 186 26.37 9.74 3.01
N ASN A 187 25.55 9.19 3.91
CA ASN A 187 24.81 9.98 4.91
C ASN A 187 25.16 9.65 6.38
N LEU A 188 25.82 8.51 6.66
CA LEU A 188 26.16 8.11 8.04
C LEU A 188 27.65 8.27 8.31
N ALA A 189 27.98 8.91 9.42
CA ALA A 189 29.35 8.92 9.92
C ALA A 189 29.66 7.59 10.64
N GLU A 190 30.93 7.18 10.65
CA GLU A 190 31.40 5.99 11.38
C GLU A 190 30.99 6.04 12.86
N SER A 191 31.01 7.22 13.48
CA SER A 191 30.55 7.44 14.86
C SER A 191 29.08 7.12 15.08
N ASP A 192 28.21 7.38 14.09
CA ASP A 192 26.78 7.10 14.20
C ASP A 192 26.55 5.59 14.16
N ILE A 193 27.27 4.88 13.29
CA ILE A 193 27.23 3.42 13.18
C ILE A 193 27.67 2.76 14.49
N GLU A 194 28.80 3.20 15.05
CA GLU A 194 29.31 2.71 16.34
C GLU A 194 28.31 2.98 17.48
N TYR A 195 27.69 4.16 17.50
CA TYR A 195 26.64 4.49 18.48
C TYR A 195 25.45 3.53 18.37
N VAL A 196 24.93 3.28 17.17
CA VAL A 196 23.81 2.35 16.97
C VAL A 196 24.18 0.93 17.39
N GLN A 197 25.38 0.46 17.07
CA GLN A 197 25.87 -0.85 17.50
C GLN A 197 25.98 -0.95 19.01
N HIS A 198 26.47 0.10 19.67
CA HIS A 198 26.55 0.16 21.13
C HIS A 198 25.16 0.09 21.77
N VAL A 199 24.22 0.91 21.31
CA VAL A 199 22.84 0.93 21.82
C VAL A 199 22.16 -0.42 21.63
N LYS A 200 22.33 -1.06 20.46
CA LYS A 200 21.85 -2.43 20.22
C LYS A 200 22.46 -3.44 21.19
N SER A 201 23.77 -3.39 21.39
CA SER A 201 24.47 -4.30 22.30
C SER A 201 23.98 -4.16 23.75
N GLN A 202 23.76 -2.92 24.21
CA GLN A 202 23.17 -2.65 25.52
C GLN A 202 21.73 -3.18 25.61
N LEU A 203 20.92 -2.98 24.57
CA LEU A 203 19.55 -3.49 24.54
C LEU A 203 19.50 -5.01 24.67
N GLU A 204 20.31 -5.73 23.89
CA GLU A 204 20.38 -7.20 23.96
C GLU A 204 20.88 -7.70 25.33
N PHE A 205 21.87 -7.01 25.92
CA PHE A 205 22.34 -7.31 27.27
C PHE A 205 21.23 -7.19 28.33
N HIS A 206 20.46 -6.10 28.28
CA HIS A 206 19.36 -5.87 29.22
C HIS A 206 18.17 -6.83 28.98
N LYS A 207 17.85 -7.14 27.71
CA LYS A 207 16.84 -8.16 27.35
C LYS A 207 17.20 -9.54 27.88
N GLU A 208 18.44 -9.97 27.71
CA GLU A 208 18.89 -11.27 28.23
C GLU A 208 18.87 -11.30 29.76
N LYS A 209 19.29 -10.21 30.42
CA LYS A 209 19.21 -10.09 31.88
C LYS A 209 17.77 -10.18 32.39
N LEU A 210 16.83 -9.50 31.73
CA LEU A 210 15.40 -9.57 32.04
C LEU A 210 14.86 -11.00 31.84
N ARG A 211 15.23 -11.66 30.73
CA ARG A 211 14.86 -13.06 30.45
C ARG A 211 15.34 -14.00 31.54
N LEU A 212 16.60 -13.87 31.98
CA LEU A 212 17.16 -14.67 33.07
C LEU A 212 16.44 -14.42 34.40
N LEU A 213 16.10 -13.16 34.71
CA LEU A 213 15.31 -12.82 35.91
C LEU A 213 13.91 -13.46 35.86
N GLN A 214 13.27 -13.50 34.69
CA GLN A 214 11.97 -14.14 34.48
C GLN A 214 12.03 -15.67 34.59
N GLU A 215 13.06 -16.30 34.02
CA GLU A 215 13.23 -17.77 34.02
C GLU A 215 13.70 -18.33 35.39
N TYR A 216 14.38 -17.53 36.23
CA TYR A 216 14.94 -18.00 37.50
C TYR A 216 13.84 -18.21 38.56
N VAL A 217 13.36 -19.44 38.71
CA VAL A 217 12.42 -19.86 39.78
C VAL A 217 13.22 -20.37 40.98
N ASN A 218 13.70 -19.47 41.84
CA ASN A 218 14.23 -19.84 43.16
C ASN A 218 13.26 -19.40 44.26
N ASP A 219 12.83 -20.35 45.08
CA ASP A 219 11.89 -20.21 46.20
C ASP A 219 12.41 -19.33 47.37
N SER A 220 13.63 -18.80 47.29
CA SER A 220 14.34 -18.15 48.39
C SER A 220 14.52 -16.63 48.27
N VAL A 221 14.07 -16.00 47.18
CA VAL A 221 14.16 -14.54 46.96
C VAL A 221 12.82 -13.89 47.28
N ASP A 222 12.83 -12.75 48.00
CA ASP A 222 11.63 -11.98 48.27
C ASP A 222 10.95 -11.57 46.95
N LEU A 223 9.67 -11.92 46.81
CA LEU A 223 8.89 -11.67 45.60
C LEU A 223 8.83 -10.18 45.25
N ASN A 224 8.92 -9.28 46.24
CA ASN A 224 8.93 -7.84 46.01
C ASN A 224 10.27 -7.37 45.41
N GLU A 225 11.40 -7.79 45.98
CA GLU A 225 12.74 -7.42 45.48
C GLU A 225 12.96 -7.89 44.04
N ARG A 226 12.46 -9.08 43.69
CA ARG A 226 12.48 -9.58 42.31
C ARG A 226 11.67 -8.71 41.36
N ARG A 227 10.44 -8.33 41.72
CA ARG A 227 9.58 -7.48 40.88
C ARG A 227 10.15 -6.09 40.71
N GLU A 228 10.82 -5.55 41.72
CA GLU A 228 11.53 -4.28 41.63
C GLU A 228 12.71 -4.36 40.66
N LEU A 229 13.49 -5.45 40.69
CA LEU A 229 14.58 -5.70 39.75
C LEU A 229 14.09 -5.92 38.31
N GLU A 230 13.01 -6.68 38.12
CA GLU A 230 12.36 -6.87 36.82
C GLU A 230 11.88 -5.54 36.25
N ALA A 231 11.14 -4.74 37.03
CA ALA A 231 10.67 -3.43 36.60
C ALA A 231 11.83 -2.47 36.23
N ALA A 232 12.92 -2.49 37.01
CA ALA A 232 14.09 -1.65 36.73
C ALA A 232 14.83 -2.07 35.44
N GLU A 233 14.86 -3.36 35.10
CA GLU A 233 15.44 -3.82 33.83
C GLU A 233 14.47 -3.61 32.65
N GLU A 234 13.16 -3.77 32.86
CA GLU A 234 12.12 -3.42 31.88
C GLU A 234 12.18 -1.93 31.49
N GLU A 235 12.35 -1.03 32.47
CA GLU A 235 12.51 0.40 32.21
C GLU A 235 13.73 0.69 31.32
N LYS A 236 14.87 0.02 31.59
CA LYS A 236 16.08 0.16 30.75
C LYS A 236 15.86 -0.36 29.34
N VAL A 237 15.23 -1.53 29.19
CA VAL A 237 14.89 -2.09 27.88
C VAL A 237 14.01 -1.10 27.11
N CYS A 238 12.97 -0.55 27.75
CA CYS A 238 12.09 0.44 27.16
C CYS A 238 12.85 1.68 26.67
N ILE A 239 13.73 2.25 27.50
CA ILE A 239 14.56 3.41 27.13
C ILE A 239 15.43 3.11 25.91
N TYR A 240 16.14 1.98 25.88
CA TYR A 240 16.99 1.64 24.74
C TYR A 240 16.20 1.34 23.47
N GLU A 241 15.00 0.75 23.58
CA GLU A 241 14.09 0.58 22.44
C GLU A 241 13.59 1.93 21.91
N GLU A 242 13.24 2.88 22.78
CA GLU A 242 12.86 4.23 22.39
C GLU A 242 14.00 4.98 21.68
N LEU A 243 15.25 4.83 22.15
CA LEU A 243 16.42 5.42 21.50
C LEU A 243 16.65 4.86 20.08
N LEU A 244 16.33 3.59 19.86
CA LEU A 244 16.45 2.95 18.53
C LEU A 244 15.24 3.20 17.63
N THR A 245 14.07 3.53 18.18
CA THR A 245 12.82 3.73 17.44
C THR A 245 12.95 4.68 16.23
N PRO A 246 13.56 5.88 16.34
CA PRO A 246 13.75 6.76 15.17
C PRO A 246 14.75 6.20 14.15
N LEU A 247 15.60 5.25 14.56
CA LEU A 247 16.63 4.64 13.73
C LEU A 247 16.15 3.39 13.00
N LYS A 248 15.04 2.77 13.46
CA LYS A 248 14.45 1.57 12.86
C LYS A 248 14.06 1.75 11.39
N GLN A 249 13.54 2.93 11.03
CA GLN A 249 13.12 3.24 9.67
C GLN A 249 14.23 3.87 8.81
N THR A 250 15.44 4.06 9.36
CA THR A 250 16.56 4.75 8.69
C THR A 250 17.81 3.88 8.63
N ILE A 251 18.37 3.47 9.76
CA ILE A 251 19.66 2.73 9.81
C ILE A 251 19.43 1.23 10.01
N LEU A 252 18.33 0.86 10.67
CA LEU A 252 18.09 -0.53 11.09
C LEU A 252 16.98 -1.22 10.30
N ALA A 253 16.62 -0.66 9.15
CA ALA A 253 15.48 -1.13 8.41
C ALA A 253 15.76 -2.52 7.81
N ASN A 254 15.25 -3.56 8.48
CA ASN A 254 15.25 -4.90 7.93
C ASN A 254 14.25 -4.99 6.75
N LEU A 255 14.75 -5.34 5.57
CA LEU A 255 13.95 -5.53 4.35
C LEU A 255 12.85 -6.58 4.49
N GLU A 256 12.96 -7.49 5.46
CA GLU A 256 11.89 -8.42 5.81
C GLU A 256 10.63 -7.72 6.30
N HIS A 257 10.73 -6.54 6.93
CA HIS A 257 9.61 -5.76 7.45
C HIS A 257 9.14 -4.65 6.50
N VAL A 258 9.63 -4.68 5.26
CA VAL A 258 9.19 -3.78 4.20
C VAL A 258 8.02 -4.41 3.44
N TYR A 259 7.03 -3.57 3.12
CA TYR A 259 5.85 -3.93 2.37
C TYR A 259 5.67 -2.99 1.17
N VAL A 260 5.36 -3.58 0.03
CA VAL A 260 5.04 -2.88 -1.22
C VAL A 260 3.52 -2.83 -1.36
N PRO A 261 2.92 -1.63 -1.49
CA PRO A 261 1.50 -1.53 -1.77
C PRO A 261 1.20 -1.96 -3.21
N ARG A 262 0.11 -2.69 -3.38
CA ARG A 262 -0.39 -3.18 -4.66
C ARG A 262 -1.89 -2.98 -4.71
N CYS A 263 -2.36 -2.43 -5.82
CA CYS A 263 -3.75 -2.07 -6.01
C CYS A 263 -4.42 -3.09 -6.92
N LEU A 264 -5.61 -3.55 -6.51
CA LEU A 264 -6.55 -4.29 -7.34
C LEU A 264 -7.81 -3.45 -7.48
N GLY A 265 -8.36 -3.31 -8.68
CA GLY A 265 -9.53 -2.46 -8.87
C GLY A 265 -10.42 -2.84 -10.02
N LEU A 266 -11.62 -2.28 -9.97
CA LEU A 266 -12.66 -2.41 -10.97
C LEU A 266 -13.04 -1.03 -11.50
N LEU A 267 -13.25 -0.94 -12.80
CA LEU A 267 -13.77 0.24 -13.49
C LEU A 267 -15.16 -0.06 -14.03
N SER A 268 -16.08 0.89 -13.87
CA SER A 268 -17.46 0.75 -14.32
C SER A 268 -18.04 2.09 -14.74
N HIS A 269 -18.98 2.09 -15.68
CA HIS A 269 -19.79 3.27 -16.01
C HIS A 269 -20.85 3.61 -14.94
N TRP A 270 -21.03 2.75 -13.93
CA TRP A 270 -22.06 2.89 -12.91
C TRP A 270 -21.47 3.02 -11.49
N PRO A 271 -22.04 3.86 -10.61
CA PRO A 271 -21.48 4.10 -9.28
C PRO A 271 -21.85 2.99 -8.28
N TRP A 272 -21.32 1.76 -8.44
CA TRP A 272 -21.57 0.63 -7.53
C TRP A 272 -20.50 0.43 -6.47
N TYR A 273 -20.05 1.52 -5.83
CA TYR A 273 -18.91 1.50 -4.91
C TYR A 273 -18.99 0.41 -3.84
N ASN A 274 -20.14 0.24 -3.19
CA ASN A 274 -20.31 -0.76 -2.13
C ASN A 274 -20.17 -2.19 -2.66
N ILE A 275 -20.86 -2.52 -3.75
CA ILE A 275 -20.84 -3.88 -4.32
C ILE A 275 -19.44 -4.20 -4.86
N LEU A 276 -18.80 -3.25 -5.55
CA LEU A 276 -17.46 -3.46 -6.10
C LEU A 276 -16.42 -3.59 -4.99
N LYS A 277 -16.54 -2.82 -3.90
CA LYS A 277 -15.71 -2.96 -2.70
C LYS A 277 -15.88 -4.35 -2.08
N ASP A 278 -17.13 -4.75 -1.80
CA ASP A 278 -17.41 -6.02 -1.12
C ASP A 278 -16.94 -7.20 -1.99
N TRP A 279 -17.13 -7.12 -3.30
CA TRP A 279 -16.60 -8.09 -4.26
C TRP A 279 -15.07 -8.14 -4.25
N LEU A 280 -14.37 -7.00 -4.24
CA LEU A 280 -12.91 -6.95 -4.20
C LEU A 280 -12.36 -7.52 -2.89
N CYS A 281 -12.99 -7.22 -1.75
CA CYS A 281 -12.58 -7.79 -0.47
C CYS A 281 -12.79 -9.30 -0.41
N GLU A 282 -13.91 -9.81 -0.93
CA GLU A 282 -14.11 -11.26 -1.00
C GLU A 282 -13.13 -11.92 -1.98
N LEU A 283 -12.81 -11.28 -3.12
CA LEU A 283 -11.77 -11.75 -4.03
C LEU A 283 -10.41 -11.88 -3.32
N VAL A 284 -9.98 -10.84 -2.60
CA VAL A 284 -8.71 -10.84 -1.86
C VAL A 284 -8.71 -11.91 -0.77
N ARG A 285 -9.83 -12.06 -0.05
CA ARG A 285 -10.01 -13.12 0.95
C ARG A 285 -9.89 -14.50 0.34
N MET A 286 -10.50 -14.75 -0.83
CA MET A 286 -10.39 -16.01 -1.55
C MET A 286 -8.97 -16.30 -2.00
N VAL A 287 -8.28 -15.31 -2.58
CA VAL A 287 -6.89 -15.46 -3.06
C VAL A 287 -5.94 -15.78 -1.91
N ARG A 288 -6.12 -15.15 -0.74
CA ARG A 288 -5.29 -15.43 0.45
C ARG A 288 -5.59 -16.78 1.09
N ASN A 289 -6.83 -17.26 1.00
CA ASN A 289 -7.27 -18.53 1.56
C ASN A 289 -7.19 -19.68 0.54
N ALA A 290 -6.56 -19.48 -0.63
CA ALA A 290 -6.50 -20.43 -1.72
C ALA A 290 -5.92 -21.81 -1.33
N ASP A 291 -5.07 -21.85 -0.31
CA ASP A 291 -4.47 -23.09 0.21
C ASP A 291 -5.43 -23.92 1.09
N SER A 292 -6.62 -23.39 1.40
CA SER A 292 -7.63 -24.08 2.20
C SER A 292 -8.40 -25.10 1.35
N LEU A 293 -8.54 -26.31 1.87
CA LEU A 293 -9.00 -27.56 1.22
C LEU A 293 -10.40 -27.57 0.55
N HIS A 294 -11.06 -26.43 0.36
CA HIS A 294 -12.43 -26.33 -0.15
C HIS A 294 -12.48 -25.53 -1.47
N GLY A 295 -12.84 -26.21 -2.56
CA GLY A 295 -13.31 -25.61 -3.83
C GLY A 295 -12.55 -24.37 -4.33
N TYR A 296 -11.31 -24.55 -4.80
CA TYR A 296 -10.55 -23.49 -5.44
C TYR A 296 -11.27 -23.00 -6.72
N ILE A 297 -11.86 -21.80 -6.66
CA ILE A 297 -12.33 -21.08 -7.85
C ILE A 297 -11.15 -20.23 -8.35
N PRO A 298 -10.64 -20.46 -9.57
CA PRO A 298 -9.57 -19.65 -10.13
C PRO A 298 -9.96 -18.17 -10.20
N LEU A 299 -9.04 -17.26 -9.91
CA LEU A 299 -9.30 -15.81 -9.92
C LEU A 299 -9.84 -15.36 -11.28
N GLU A 300 -9.37 -15.98 -12.36
CA GLU A 300 -9.77 -15.67 -13.72
C GLU A 300 -11.26 -15.92 -13.92
N ARG A 301 -11.80 -16.98 -13.31
CA ARG A 301 -13.23 -17.30 -13.39
C ARG A 301 -14.07 -16.22 -12.70
N CYS A 302 -13.62 -15.70 -11.57
CA CYS A 302 -14.27 -14.60 -10.86
C CYS A 302 -14.27 -13.33 -11.70
N ILE A 303 -13.14 -12.99 -12.31
CA ILE A 303 -13.00 -11.80 -13.17
C ILE A 303 -13.88 -11.92 -14.42
N VAL A 304 -13.87 -13.07 -15.10
CA VAL A 304 -14.73 -13.32 -16.27
C VAL A 304 -16.21 -13.19 -15.88
N ASN A 305 -16.59 -13.76 -14.73
CA ASN A 305 -17.96 -13.70 -14.23
C ASN A 305 -18.44 -12.24 -14.08
N ILE A 306 -17.69 -11.40 -13.37
CA ILE A 306 -18.13 -10.02 -13.07
C ILE A 306 -18.16 -9.10 -14.30
N ILE A 307 -17.32 -9.35 -15.30
CA ILE A 307 -17.23 -8.50 -16.51
C ILE A 307 -18.16 -8.97 -17.61
N HIS A 308 -18.24 -10.27 -17.90
CA HIS A 308 -18.95 -10.79 -19.08
C HIS A 308 -20.30 -11.42 -18.75
N GLU A 309 -20.41 -12.13 -17.62
CA GLU A 309 -21.58 -12.97 -17.34
C GLU A 309 -22.65 -12.26 -16.54
N ILE A 310 -22.27 -11.36 -15.62
CA ILE A 310 -23.24 -10.61 -14.81
C ILE A 310 -23.95 -9.58 -15.70
N PRO A 311 -25.28 -9.69 -15.88
CA PRO A 311 -26.03 -8.73 -16.67
C PRO A 311 -26.25 -7.44 -15.86
N LEU A 312 -26.30 -6.30 -16.55
CA LEU A 312 -26.72 -5.05 -15.94
C LEU A 312 -28.21 -5.13 -15.52
N PRO A 313 -28.56 -4.88 -14.23
CA PRO A 313 -29.95 -4.95 -13.79
C PRO A 313 -30.80 -3.85 -14.46
N PRO A 314 -32.01 -4.18 -14.94
CA PRO A 314 -32.92 -3.18 -15.50
C PRO A 314 -33.41 -2.21 -14.41
N PRO A 315 -33.65 -0.93 -14.77
CA PRO A 315 -34.04 0.10 -13.82
C PRO A 315 -35.38 -0.23 -13.15
N GLY A 316 -35.41 -0.26 -11.82
CA GLY A 316 -36.62 -0.31 -11.01
C GLY A 316 -37.42 -1.62 -11.04
N LYS A 317 -36.86 -2.70 -11.60
CA LYS A 317 -37.61 -3.93 -11.86
C LYS A 317 -37.06 -5.16 -11.15
N LEU A 318 -35.73 -5.31 -11.09
CA LEU A 318 -35.09 -6.56 -10.66
C LEU A 318 -33.88 -6.26 -9.77
N GLU A 319 -33.74 -7.07 -8.74
CA GLU A 319 -32.52 -7.23 -7.98
C GLU A 319 -31.79 -8.47 -8.50
N ILE A 320 -30.51 -8.31 -8.82
CA ILE A 320 -29.63 -9.43 -9.16
C ILE A 320 -28.83 -9.83 -7.93
N VAL A 321 -28.58 -11.12 -7.80
CA VAL A 321 -27.73 -11.70 -6.75
C VAL A 321 -26.44 -12.17 -7.41
N ILE A 322 -25.33 -11.67 -6.92
CA ILE A 322 -23.98 -12.01 -7.37
C ILE A 322 -23.35 -12.87 -6.28
N ASN A 323 -23.01 -14.10 -6.61
CA ASN A 323 -22.33 -15.00 -5.68
C ASN A 323 -20.82 -14.91 -5.92
N ILE A 324 -20.07 -14.66 -4.86
CA ILE A 324 -18.60 -14.71 -4.83
C ILE A 324 -18.15 -15.38 -3.54
N GLY A 325 -17.44 -16.50 -3.64
CA GLY A 325 -17.09 -17.32 -2.48
C GLY A 325 -18.33 -17.68 -1.66
N ASP A 326 -18.31 -17.34 -0.37
CA ASP A 326 -19.42 -17.55 0.56
C ASP A 326 -20.35 -16.32 0.69
N GLN A 327 -20.06 -15.22 -0.02
CA GLN A 327 -20.86 -14.00 0.02
C GLN A 327 -21.87 -13.91 -1.12
N GLN A 328 -23.03 -13.34 -0.79
CA GLN A 328 -24.08 -12.99 -1.75
C GLN A 328 -24.24 -11.46 -1.78
N LEU A 329 -23.91 -10.85 -2.92
CA LEU A 329 -24.03 -9.42 -3.12
C LEU A 329 -25.31 -9.12 -3.89
N HIS A 330 -26.10 -8.20 -3.36
CA HIS A 330 -27.39 -7.81 -3.93
C HIS A 330 -27.25 -6.47 -4.65
N CYS A 331 -27.62 -6.42 -5.93
CA CYS A 331 -27.58 -5.21 -6.73
C CYS A 331 -28.93 -4.95 -7.39
N SER A 332 -29.43 -3.73 -7.27
CA SER A 332 -30.59 -3.26 -8.03
C SER A 332 -30.32 -1.87 -8.59
N ARG A 333 -30.84 -1.61 -9.79
CA ARG A 333 -30.77 -0.29 -10.40
C ARG A 333 -32.02 0.51 -10.02
N PRO A 334 -31.89 1.72 -9.47
CA PRO A 334 -33.06 2.52 -9.11
C PRO A 334 -33.91 2.87 -10.36
N PRO A 335 -35.23 3.07 -10.21
CA PRO A 335 -36.07 3.58 -11.28
C PRO A 335 -35.59 4.95 -11.77
N VAL A 336 -35.75 5.24 -13.07
CA VAL A 336 -35.30 6.51 -13.68
C VAL A 336 -35.92 7.75 -13.02
N ASN A 337 -37.10 7.59 -12.41
CA ASN A 337 -37.86 8.68 -11.80
C ASN A 337 -37.65 8.82 -10.28
N THR A 338 -36.75 8.04 -9.67
CA THR A 338 -36.46 8.19 -8.23
C THR A 338 -35.34 9.19 -8.01
N ILE A 339 -35.54 10.09 -7.03
CA ILE A 339 -34.47 10.93 -6.51
C ILE A 339 -33.34 10.01 -6.03
N PRO A 340 -32.06 10.31 -6.33
CA PRO A 340 -30.93 9.55 -5.81
C PRO A 340 -31.01 9.52 -4.28
N THR A 341 -31.47 8.42 -3.71
CA THR A 341 -31.44 8.23 -2.26
C THR A 341 -29.98 8.04 -1.85
N LEU A 342 -29.53 8.79 -0.83
CA LEU A 342 -28.17 8.81 -0.26
C LEU A 342 -27.59 7.44 0.16
N LYS A 343 -28.31 6.33 -0.03
CA LYS A 343 -27.86 4.97 0.33
C LYS A 343 -26.56 4.56 -0.37
N ASN A 344 -26.22 5.15 -1.51
CA ASN A 344 -24.98 4.89 -2.25
C ASN A 344 -23.94 6.02 -2.16
N ALA A 345 -24.19 7.05 -1.35
CA ALA A 345 -23.30 8.21 -1.18
C ALA A 345 -22.88 8.43 0.27
N LEU A 346 -22.91 7.37 1.08
CA LEU A 346 -22.22 7.39 2.36
C LEU A 346 -20.75 7.12 2.09
N PHE A 347 -19.94 8.18 2.18
CA PHE A 347 -18.54 8.10 2.63
C PHE A 347 -18.52 7.52 4.05
N ASN A 348 -18.86 6.25 4.16
CA ASN A 348 -18.47 5.48 5.32
C ASN A 348 -17.01 5.14 5.05
N VAL A 349 -16.11 5.94 5.62
CA VAL A 349 -14.84 5.46 6.17
C VAL A 349 -15.19 4.50 7.32
N ALA A 350 -15.93 3.44 7.00
CA ALA A 350 -16.04 2.28 7.83
C ALA A 350 -14.79 1.49 7.47
N TYR A 351 -13.86 1.46 8.42
CA TYR A 351 -12.86 0.41 8.54
C TYR A 351 -13.60 -0.93 8.68
N THR A 352 -14.28 -1.39 7.63
CA THR A 352 -14.54 -2.81 7.47
C THR A 352 -13.17 -3.38 7.18
N LYS A 353 -12.50 -3.88 8.23
CA LYS A 353 -11.28 -4.65 8.07
C LYS A 353 -11.62 -5.81 7.12
N CYS A 354 -11.13 -5.68 5.89
CA CYS A 354 -10.61 -6.82 5.17
C CYS A 354 -9.24 -7.12 5.84
#